data_AF-A0AAU6TCY1-F1
#
_entry.id   AF-A0AAU6TCY1-F1
#
_cell.length_a   1.000
_cell.length_b   1.000
_cell.length_c   1.000
_cell.angle_alpha   90.00
_cell.angle_beta   90.00
_cell.angle_gamma   90.00
#
_symmetry.space_group_name_H-M   'P 1'
#
loop_
_entity.id
_entity.type
_entity.pdbx_description
1 polymer ?
#
loop_
_entity_poly.entity_id
_entity_poly.type
_entity_poly.pdbx_seq_one_letter_code
_entity_poly.pdbx_strand_id
1 'polypeptide(L)'
;MHILIYGTSTQALHFLPALALNYTLLGFIDSDPAKQDTSWMNKPVYHPSQLGKLRFDKILIASCFVNEINQTLASYGIAPGISVTELAEVLETNREYCNALQAVRNKTEENLPKIPLLQQHIEGATLLTDRLALLRQLPKHGIVAELGVAAGDFSRQIMELTQPRRLHLIDP
;
A
#
# COMPACT_ATOMS: atom_id res chain seq x y z
N MET A 1 -5.56 25.28 -2.67
CA MET A 1 -5.81 24.51 -3.91
C MET A 1 -6.54 23.23 -3.50
N HIS A 2 -7.65 22.93 -4.15
CA HIS A 2 -8.50 21.77 -3.91
C HIS A 2 -8.08 20.63 -4.84
N ILE A 3 -7.80 19.46 -4.26
CA ILE A 3 -7.25 18.32 -5.00
C ILE A 3 -8.10 17.07 -4.83
N LEU A 4 -7.95 16.17 -5.79
CA LEU A 4 -8.34 14.77 -5.68
C LEU A 4 -7.09 13.89 -5.78
N ILE A 5 -7.04 12.79 -5.03
CA ILE A 5 -5.95 11.81 -5.10
C ILE A 5 -6.43 10.59 -5.89
N TYR A 6 -5.70 10.18 -6.92
CA TYR A 6 -6.03 8.96 -7.65
C TYR A 6 -5.47 7.72 -6.94
N GLY A 7 -6.36 6.83 -6.55
CA GLY A 7 -6.09 5.56 -5.87
C GLY A 7 -6.33 5.61 -4.36
N THR A 8 -6.64 4.45 -3.80
CA THR A 8 -6.84 4.18 -2.36
C THR A 8 -5.78 3.21 -1.82
N SER A 9 -4.56 3.28 -2.36
CA SER A 9 -3.46 2.34 -2.06
C SER A 9 -2.66 2.73 -0.81
N THR A 10 -1.75 1.84 -0.40
CA THR A 10 -0.75 2.14 0.63
C THR A 10 0.18 3.30 0.22
N GLN A 11 0.46 3.47 -1.07
CA GLN A 11 1.21 4.63 -1.57
C GLN A 11 0.40 5.92 -1.41
N ALA A 12 -0.91 5.89 -1.65
CA ALA A 12 -1.78 7.03 -1.36
C ALA A 12 -1.75 7.38 0.14
N LEU A 13 -1.79 6.38 1.03
CA LEU A 13 -1.61 6.59 2.48
C LEU A 13 -0.27 7.19 2.85
N HIS A 14 0.80 6.75 2.20
CA HIS A 14 2.15 7.25 2.47
C HIS A 14 2.26 8.76 2.18
N PHE A 15 1.67 9.24 1.08
CA PHE A 15 1.69 10.65 0.71
C PHE A 15 0.56 11.49 1.31
N LEU A 16 -0.51 10.86 1.82
CA LEU A 16 -1.69 11.54 2.34
C LEU A 16 -1.38 12.66 3.35
N PRO A 17 -0.49 12.48 4.35
CA PRO A 17 -0.16 13.55 5.30
C PRO A 17 0.45 14.77 4.62
N ALA A 18 1.41 14.57 3.71
CA ALA A 18 2.05 15.65 2.98
C ALA A 18 1.07 16.38 2.07
N LEU A 19 0.20 15.64 1.37
CA LEU A 19 -0.82 16.21 0.50
C LEU A 19 -1.88 16.98 1.28
N ALA A 20 -2.30 16.49 2.46
CA ALA A 20 -3.27 17.16 3.31
C ALA A 20 -2.71 18.41 4.00
N LEU A 21 -1.38 18.49 4.20
CA LEU A 21 -0.71 19.69 4.73
C LEU A 21 -0.53 20.78 3.66
N ASN A 22 -0.36 20.39 2.40
CA ASN A 22 -0.14 21.34 1.30
C ASN A 22 -1.42 21.76 0.58
N TYR A 23 -2.47 20.93 0.63
CA TYR A 23 -3.67 21.12 -0.18
C TYR A 23 -4.95 20.77 0.57
N THR A 24 -6.09 21.25 0.05
CA THR A 24 -7.41 20.87 0.53
C THR A 24 -7.88 19.61 -0.18
N LEU A 25 -7.87 18.47 0.50
CA LEU A 25 -8.31 17.19 -0.05
C LEU A 25 -9.84 17.07 -0.10
N LEU A 26 -10.38 16.94 -1.32
CA LEU A 26 -11.82 16.75 -1.55
C LEU A 26 -12.24 15.28 -1.51
N GLY A 27 -11.35 14.37 -1.89
CA GLY A 27 -11.65 12.94 -1.98
C GLY A 27 -10.63 12.16 -2.80
N PHE A 28 -10.96 10.89 -3.00
CA PHE A 28 -10.15 9.94 -3.76
C PHE A 28 -10.83 9.60 -5.07
N ILE A 29 -10.07 9.14 -6.05
CA ILE A 29 -10.57 8.62 -7.32
C ILE A 29 -10.20 7.14 -7.39
N ASP A 30 -11.15 6.28 -7.72
CA ASP A 30 -10.89 4.88 -7.99
C ASP A 30 -11.73 4.43 -9.18
N SER A 31 -11.10 3.72 -10.13
CA SER A 31 -11.78 3.24 -11.33
C SER A 31 -12.58 1.96 -11.10
N ASP A 32 -12.46 1.33 -9.93
CA ASP A 32 -13.32 0.21 -9.55
C ASP A 32 -14.75 0.68 -9.26
N PRO A 33 -15.77 0.28 -10.05
CA PRO A 33 -17.16 0.66 -9.81
C PRO A 33 -17.68 0.24 -8.44
N ALA A 34 -17.13 -0.82 -7.83
CA ALA A 34 -17.54 -1.27 -6.50
C ALA A 34 -17.18 -0.27 -5.39
N LYS A 35 -16.23 0.64 -5.65
CA LYS A 35 -15.81 1.68 -4.71
C LYS A 35 -16.51 3.03 -4.94
N GLN A 36 -17.29 3.16 -6.02
CA GLN A 36 -18.04 4.38 -6.28
C GLN A 36 -18.97 4.73 -5.12
N ASP A 37 -19.03 6.00 -4.74
CA ASP A 37 -19.89 6.52 -3.66
C ASP A 37 -19.61 5.91 -2.28
N THR A 38 -18.49 5.19 -2.13
CA THR A 38 -17.98 4.76 -0.84
C THR A 38 -17.14 5.85 -0.19
N SER A 39 -16.71 5.63 1.05
CA SER A 39 -15.79 6.52 1.75
C SER A 39 -14.51 5.80 2.12
N TRP A 40 -13.38 6.47 2.00
CA TRP A 40 -12.08 6.03 2.50
C TRP A 40 -11.44 7.17 3.28
N MET A 41 -10.95 6.88 4.50
CA MET A 41 -10.43 7.91 5.42
C MET A 41 -11.41 9.06 5.67
N ASN A 42 -12.71 8.76 5.81
CA ASN A 42 -13.80 9.76 5.93
C ASN A 42 -13.87 10.77 4.77
N LYS A 43 -13.32 10.43 3.61
CA LYS A 43 -13.47 11.20 2.38
C LYS A 43 -14.17 10.35 1.31
N PRO A 44 -14.98 10.96 0.45
CA PRO A 44 -15.65 10.25 -0.63
C PRO A 44 -14.64 9.67 -1.63
N VAL A 45 -14.98 8.50 -2.17
CA VAL A 45 -14.29 7.87 -3.30
C VAL A 45 -15.17 8.04 -4.52
N TYR A 46 -14.65 8.78 -5.50
CA TYR A 46 -15.33 9.07 -6.75
C TYR A 46 -14.86 8.11 -7.83
N HIS A 47 -15.79 7.67 -8.67
CA HIS A 47 -15.45 7.08 -9.95
C HIS A 47 -15.14 8.19 -10.97
N PRO A 48 -14.21 8.02 -11.93
CA PRO A 48 -13.88 9.03 -12.94
C PRO A 48 -15.09 9.67 -13.65
N SER A 49 -16.15 8.88 -13.89
CA SER A 49 -17.40 9.37 -14.52
C SER A 49 -18.14 10.45 -13.71
N GLN A 50 -17.85 10.61 -12.42
CA GLN A 50 -18.48 11.58 -11.53
C GLN A 50 -17.76 12.93 -11.50
N LEU A 51 -16.52 13.01 -12.02
CA LEU A 51 -15.67 14.19 -11.84
C LEU A 51 -16.15 15.42 -12.60
N GLY A 52 -16.92 15.25 -13.68
CA GLY A 52 -17.46 16.37 -14.46
C GLY A 52 -18.42 17.29 -13.68
N LYS A 53 -18.92 16.85 -12.52
CA LYS A 53 -19.79 17.64 -11.63
C LYS A 53 -19.04 18.32 -10.49
N LEU A 54 -17.76 18.00 -10.30
CA LEU A 54 -16.95 18.48 -9.18
C LEU A 54 -16.09 19.65 -9.61
N ARG A 55 -15.89 20.59 -8.68
CA ARG A 55 -14.90 21.66 -8.83
C ARG A 55 -13.65 21.28 -8.06
N PHE A 56 -12.55 21.08 -8.77
CA PHE A 56 -11.22 20.81 -8.22
C PHE A 56 -10.18 21.46 -9.11
N ASP A 57 -8.99 21.69 -8.57
CA ASP A 57 -7.91 22.34 -9.30
C ASP A 57 -7.03 21.31 -10.04
N LYS A 58 -6.69 20.19 -9.38
CA LYS A 58 -5.78 19.16 -9.92
C LYS A 58 -6.08 17.76 -9.38
N ILE A 59 -5.71 16.74 -10.16
CA ILE A 59 -5.65 15.34 -9.73
C ILE A 59 -4.20 14.99 -9.45
N LEU A 60 -3.91 14.47 -8.26
CA LEU A 60 -2.58 14.02 -7.86
C LEU A 60 -2.50 12.50 -7.84
N ILE A 61 -1.45 11.94 -8.41
CA ILE A 61 -1.26 10.50 -8.57
C ILE A 61 -0.15 10.04 -7.61
N ALA A 62 -0.55 9.28 -6.58
CA ALA A 62 0.36 8.64 -5.62
C ALA A 62 0.50 7.15 -5.93
N SER A 63 0.96 6.82 -7.14
CA SER A 63 1.04 5.45 -7.68
C SER A 63 2.17 5.34 -8.70
N CYS A 64 2.76 4.15 -8.85
CA CYS A 64 3.71 3.86 -9.93
C CYS A 64 3.04 3.64 -11.29
N PHE A 65 1.71 3.47 -11.34
CA PHE A 65 0.92 3.23 -12.56
C PHE A 65 0.44 4.53 -13.22
N VAL A 66 1.31 5.54 -13.33
CA VAL A 66 0.94 6.89 -13.80
C VAL A 66 0.36 6.85 -15.22
N ASN A 67 0.93 6.02 -16.09
CA ASN A 67 0.52 5.93 -17.49
C ASN A 67 -0.88 5.34 -17.64
N GLU A 68 -1.14 4.22 -16.96
CA GLU A 68 -2.43 3.51 -16.97
C GLU A 68 -3.54 4.37 -16.34
N ILE A 69 -3.21 5.08 -15.27
CA ILE A 69 -4.12 6.03 -14.63
C ILE A 69 -4.46 7.17 -15.59
N ASN A 70 -3.47 7.76 -16.26
CA ASN A 70 -3.72 8.84 -17.22
C ASN A 70 -4.48 8.36 -18.47
N GLN A 71 -4.25 7.14 -18.94
CA GLN A 71 -5.09 6.51 -19.98
C GLN A 71 -6.53 6.35 -19.51
N THR A 72 -6.74 5.94 -18.26
CA THR A 72 -8.08 5.81 -17.67
C THR A 72 -8.77 7.16 -17.62
N LEU A 73 -8.10 8.20 -17.07
CA LEU A 73 -8.62 9.57 -17.03
C LEU A 73 -8.98 10.10 -18.43
N ALA A 74 -8.12 9.86 -19.41
CA ALA A 74 -8.35 10.27 -20.80
C ALA A 74 -9.59 9.60 -21.42
N SER A 75 -9.90 8.35 -21.07
CA SER A 75 -11.11 7.67 -21.57
C SER A 75 -12.42 8.31 -21.09
N TYR A 76 -12.37 9.08 -20.00
CA TYR A 76 -13.47 9.90 -19.49
C TYR A 76 -13.37 11.38 -19.89
N GLY A 77 -12.43 11.75 -20.76
CA GLY A 77 -12.21 13.14 -21.18
C GLY A 77 -11.62 14.04 -20.09
N ILE A 78 -10.93 13.46 -19.10
CA ILE A 78 -10.31 14.19 -17.99
C ILE A 78 -8.84 14.46 -18.32
N ALA A 79 -8.35 15.65 -17.98
CA ALA A 79 -6.94 16.02 -18.11
C ALA A 79 -6.04 15.07 -17.30
N PRO A 80 -4.79 14.83 -17.74
CA PRO A 80 -3.87 13.97 -17.01
C PRO A 80 -3.61 14.50 -15.60
N GLY A 81 -3.51 13.58 -14.64
CA GLY A 81 -3.07 13.87 -13.29
C GLY A 81 -1.56 14.09 -13.21
N ILE A 82 -1.12 14.67 -12.10
CA ILE A 82 0.29 14.98 -11.84
C ILE A 82 0.85 13.96 -10.85
N SER A 83 2.00 13.35 -11.15
CA SER A 83 2.65 12.47 -10.19
C SER A 83 3.11 13.26 -8.97
N VAL A 84 2.88 12.74 -7.77
CA VAL A 84 3.41 13.35 -6.54
C VAL A 84 4.93 13.44 -6.52
N THR A 85 5.62 12.63 -7.32
CA THR A 85 7.08 12.67 -7.50
C THR A 85 7.57 13.90 -8.27
N GLU A 86 6.67 14.63 -8.93
CA GLU A 86 6.99 15.86 -9.67
C GLU A 86 6.79 17.12 -8.81
N LEU A 87 6.26 16.97 -7.59
CA LEU A 87 5.93 18.08 -6.70
C LEU A 87 6.97 18.19 -5.58
N ALA A 88 7.95 19.08 -5.75
CA ALA A 88 9.06 19.26 -4.82
C ALA A 88 8.58 19.59 -3.38
N GLU A 89 7.56 20.43 -3.26
CA GLU A 89 6.97 20.84 -1.98
C GLU A 89 6.32 19.65 -1.23
N VAL A 90 5.70 18.73 -1.98
CA VAL A 90 5.09 17.53 -1.41
C VAL A 90 6.16 16.54 -0.97
N LEU A 91 7.20 16.35 -1.78
CA LEU A 91 8.33 15.47 -1.43
C LEU A 91 9.07 15.95 -0.19
N GLU A 92 9.30 17.26 -0.07
CA GLU A 92 9.91 17.87 1.11
C GLU A 92 9.06 17.64 2.36
N THR A 93 7.77 17.97 2.28
CA THR A 93 6.84 17.76 3.39
C THR A 93 6.72 16.28 3.78
N ASN A 94 6.68 15.37 2.81
CA ASN A 94 6.64 13.93 3.06
C ASN A 94 7.89 13.44 3.78
N ARG A 95 9.08 13.91 3.37
CA ARG A 95 10.35 13.59 4.04
C ARG A 95 10.36 14.09 5.48
N GLU A 96 9.95 15.33 5.74
CA GLU A 96 9.86 15.88 7.09
C GLU A 96 8.90 15.08 7.97
N TYR A 97 7.73 14.74 7.45
CA TYR A 97 6.76 13.90 8.14
C TYR A 97 7.32 12.51 8.44
N CYS A 98 7.98 11.86 7.47
CA CYS A 98 8.61 10.56 7.68
C CYS A 98 9.71 10.61 8.74
N ASN A 99 10.53 11.67 8.75
CA ASN A 99 11.57 11.86 9.77
C ASN A 99 10.95 12.02 11.17
N ALA A 100 9.85 12.77 11.29
CA ALA A 100 9.14 12.91 12.56
C ALA A 100 8.57 11.57 13.05
N LEU A 101 7.96 10.77 12.16
CA LEU A 101 7.47 9.43 12.50
C LEU A 101 8.61 8.48 12.90
N GLN A 102 9.75 8.53 12.20
CA GLN A 102 10.93 7.75 12.55
C GLN A 102 11.47 8.15 13.92
N ALA A 103 11.54 9.43 14.25
CA ALA A 103 11.97 9.87 15.58
C ALA A 103 11.09 9.32 16.72
N VAL A 104 9.78 9.12 16.47
CA VAL A 104 8.87 8.46 17.40
C VAL A 104 9.14 6.95 17.48
N ARG A 105 9.32 6.28 16.34
CA ARG A 105 9.63 4.84 16.27
C ARG A 105 10.98 4.48 16.90
N ASN A 106 12.00 5.33 16.71
CA ASN A 106 13.36 5.10 17.19
C ASN A 106 13.40 4.86 18.71
N LYS A 107 12.54 5.51 19.49
CA LYS A 107 12.45 5.25 20.94
C LYS A 107 12.06 3.81 21.28
N THR A 108 11.27 3.16 20.42
CA THR A 108 10.89 1.75 20.57
C THR A 108 11.96 0.84 19.96
N GLU A 109 12.50 1.20 18.79
CA GLU A 109 13.53 0.43 18.10
C GLU A 109 14.88 0.41 18.83
N GLU A 110 15.23 1.46 19.57
CA GLU A 110 16.42 1.49 20.43
C GLU A 110 16.43 0.39 21.48
N ASN A 111 15.24 0.00 21.96
CA ASN A 111 15.07 -1.06 22.95
C ASN A 111 14.97 -2.46 22.31
N LEU A 112 14.91 -2.57 20.98
CA LEU A 112 14.91 -3.86 20.30
C LEU A 112 16.33 -4.45 20.29
N PRO A 113 16.49 -5.75 20.58
CA PRO A 113 17.79 -6.41 20.47
C PRO A 113 18.35 -6.28 19.04
N LYS A 114 19.49 -5.60 18.91
CA LYS A 114 20.20 -5.46 17.63
C LYS A 114 21.20 -6.61 17.47
N ILE A 115 20.67 -7.77 17.10
CA ILE A 115 21.48 -8.98 16.89
C ILE A 115 21.89 -9.01 15.40
N PRO A 116 23.17 -8.81 15.05
CA PRO A 116 23.60 -8.93 13.66
C PRO A 116 23.42 -10.37 13.16
N LEU A 117 23.13 -10.52 11.87
CA LEU A 117 23.15 -11.83 11.23
C LEU A 117 24.60 -12.31 11.15
N LEU A 118 24.91 -13.45 11.77
CA LEU A 118 26.23 -14.05 11.81
C LEU A 118 26.29 -15.23 10.84
N GLN A 119 27.50 -15.64 10.45
CA GLN A 119 27.69 -16.78 9.55
C GLN A 119 27.00 -18.06 10.05
N GLN A 120 27.05 -18.32 11.36
CA GLN A 120 26.36 -19.46 11.99
C GLN A 120 24.83 -19.42 11.84
N HIS A 121 24.21 -18.25 11.68
CA HIS A 121 22.75 -18.12 11.51
C HIS A 121 22.29 -18.46 10.08
N ILE A 122 23.21 -18.44 9.12
CA ILE A 122 22.94 -18.74 7.71
C ILE A 122 23.59 -20.04 7.26
N GLU A 123 24.29 -20.73 8.16
CA GLU A 123 24.88 -22.03 7.87
C GLU A 123 23.77 -23.04 7.53
N GLY A 124 23.87 -23.67 6.36
CA GLY A 124 22.82 -24.56 5.84
C GLY A 124 21.57 -23.86 5.29
N ALA A 125 21.50 -22.53 5.31
CA ALA A 125 20.42 -21.80 4.67
C ALA A 125 20.49 -21.91 3.14
N THR A 126 19.34 -22.09 2.49
CA THR A 126 19.22 -22.11 1.03
C THR A 126 18.44 -20.90 0.57
N LEU A 127 18.96 -20.18 -0.44
CA LEU A 127 18.24 -19.08 -1.05
C LEU A 127 17.16 -19.62 -1.99
N LEU A 128 15.93 -19.11 -1.84
CA LEU A 128 14.78 -19.54 -2.62
C LEU A 128 14.30 -18.42 -3.54
N THR A 129 13.74 -18.79 -4.68
CA THR A 129 13.29 -17.85 -5.72
C THR A 129 12.02 -17.11 -5.34
N ASP A 130 11.16 -17.74 -4.54
CA ASP A 130 9.85 -17.23 -4.16
C ASP A 130 9.29 -17.99 -2.94
N ARG A 131 8.16 -17.50 -2.43
CA ARG A 131 7.45 -18.11 -1.29
C ARG A 131 6.84 -19.49 -1.58
N LEU A 132 6.52 -19.81 -2.84
CA LEU A 132 6.01 -21.15 -3.20
C LEU A 132 7.11 -22.20 -3.14
N ALA A 133 8.34 -21.84 -3.56
CA ALA A 133 9.51 -22.67 -3.39
C ALA A 133 9.75 -22.98 -1.90
N LEU A 134 9.53 -22.02 -1.01
CA LEU A 134 9.55 -22.25 0.44
C LEU A 134 8.48 -23.25 0.88
N LEU A 135 7.20 -23.03 0.51
CA LEU A 135 6.11 -23.92 0.92
C LEU A 135 6.33 -25.38 0.48
N ARG A 136 6.95 -25.61 -0.68
CA ARG A 136 7.30 -26.96 -1.16
C ARG A 136 8.39 -27.65 -0.33
N GLN A 137 9.22 -26.90 0.38
CA GLN A 137 10.25 -27.45 1.28
C GLN A 137 9.76 -27.63 2.72
N LEU A 138 8.65 -26.98 3.10
CA LEU A 138 8.07 -27.13 4.43
C LEU A 138 7.49 -28.55 4.63
N PRO A 139 7.57 -29.11 5.85
CA PRO A 139 7.01 -30.41 6.14
C PRO A 139 5.49 -30.40 5.97
N LYS A 140 4.95 -31.48 5.39
CA LYS A 140 3.51 -31.67 5.30
C LYS A 140 2.90 -31.96 6.66
N HIS A 141 1.62 -31.61 6.82
CA HIS A 141 0.85 -31.93 8.03
C HIS A 141 1.40 -31.29 9.32
N GLY A 142 2.16 -30.19 9.19
CA GLY A 142 2.60 -29.38 10.31
C GLY A 142 1.45 -28.60 10.97
N ILE A 143 1.78 -27.89 12.05
CA ILE A 143 0.96 -26.82 12.62
C ILE A 143 1.54 -25.52 12.08
N VAL A 144 0.74 -24.76 11.34
CA VAL A 144 1.20 -23.56 10.63
C VAL A 144 0.51 -22.34 11.22
N ALA A 145 1.24 -21.24 11.33
CA ALA A 145 0.69 -19.92 11.60
C ALA A 145 0.99 -18.99 10.41
N GLU A 146 -0.03 -18.33 9.88
CA GLU A 146 0.09 -17.25 8.91
C GLU A 146 -0.16 -15.92 9.63
N LEU A 147 0.81 -15.01 9.51
CA LEU A 147 0.74 -13.67 10.08
C LEU A 147 0.47 -12.67 8.95
N GLY A 148 -0.58 -11.86 9.10
CA GLY A 148 -1.04 -10.91 8.08
C GLY A 148 -1.92 -11.58 7.03
N VAL A 149 -3.09 -12.05 7.43
CA VAL A 149 -4.03 -12.77 6.56
C VAL A 149 -4.94 -11.79 5.85
N ALA A 150 -4.59 -11.39 4.63
CA ALA A 150 -5.43 -10.51 3.80
C ALA A 150 -6.66 -11.27 3.25
N ALA A 151 -6.87 -11.31 1.93
CA ALA A 151 -7.99 -12.03 1.31
C ALA A 151 -7.89 -13.58 1.36
N GLY A 152 -6.89 -14.14 2.05
CA GLY A 152 -6.70 -15.59 2.22
C GLY A 152 -6.07 -16.32 1.01
N ASP A 153 -5.58 -15.60 0.00
CA ASP A 153 -4.99 -16.23 -1.18
C ASP A 153 -3.73 -17.02 -0.87
N PHE A 154 -2.90 -16.54 0.06
CA PHE A 154 -1.71 -17.28 0.50
C PHE A 154 -2.08 -18.44 1.42
N SER A 155 -3.08 -18.26 2.28
CA SER A 155 -3.67 -19.34 3.10
C SER A 155 -4.09 -20.54 2.24
N ARG A 156 -4.71 -20.29 1.08
CA ARG A 156 -5.07 -21.35 0.12
C ARG A 156 -3.84 -22.12 -0.36
N GLN A 157 -2.77 -21.42 -0.73
CA GLN A 157 -1.51 -22.03 -1.17
C GLN A 157 -0.86 -22.87 -0.06
N ILE A 158 -0.91 -22.40 1.20
CA ILE A 158 -0.44 -23.16 2.37
C ILE A 158 -1.23 -24.45 2.51
N MET A 159 -2.57 -24.39 2.47
CA MET A 159 -3.45 -25.55 2.61
C MET A 159 -3.18 -26.61 1.54
N GLU A 160 -2.99 -26.18 0.29
CA GLU A 160 -2.75 -27.08 -0.84
C GLU A 160 -1.37 -27.75 -0.79
N LEU A 161 -0.31 -26.98 -0.52
CA LEU A 161 1.06 -27.46 -0.63
C LEU A 161 1.55 -28.18 0.63
N THR A 162 1.23 -27.62 1.80
CA THR A 162 1.72 -28.12 3.09
C THR A 162 0.69 -29.01 3.80
N GLN A 163 -0.59 -28.95 3.41
CA GLN A 163 -1.66 -29.78 3.98
C GLN A 163 -1.62 -29.81 5.52
N PRO A 164 -1.64 -28.65 6.19
CA PRO A 164 -1.37 -28.56 7.61
C PRO A 164 -2.46 -29.29 8.42
N ARG A 165 -2.09 -29.86 9.57
CA ARG A 165 -3.08 -30.42 10.52
C ARG A 165 -3.91 -29.32 11.17
N ARG A 166 -3.33 -28.13 11.29
CA ARG A 166 -3.97 -26.93 11.81
C ARG A 166 -3.30 -25.71 11.21
N LEU A 167 -4.11 -24.76 10.74
CA LEU A 167 -3.66 -23.47 10.24
C LEU A 167 -4.23 -22.37 11.15
N HIS A 168 -3.35 -21.67 11.86
CA HIS A 168 -3.67 -20.49 12.64
C HIS A 168 -3.57 -19.26 11.73
N LEU A 169 -4.68 -18.57 11.52
CA LEU A 169 -4.75 -17.33 10.74
C LEU A 169 -4.76 -16.16 11.72
N ILE A 170 -3.78 -15.26 11.60
CA ILE A 170 -3.62 -14.11 12.49
C ILE A 170 -3.58 -12.85 11.63
N ASP A 171 -4.60 -12.00 11.75
CA ASP A 171 -4.65 -10.66 11.14
C ASP A 171 -5.21 -9.66 12.18
N PRO A 172 -4.57 -8.48 12.38
CA PRO A 172 -5.00 -7.47 13.35
C PRO A 172 -6.31 -6.74 13.03
#